data_AF-A0A958JCY1-F1
#
_entry.id   AF-A0A958JCY1-F1
#
_cell.length_a   1.000
_cell.length_b   1.000
_cell.length_c   1.000
_cell.angle_alpha   90.00
_cell.angle_beta   90.00
_cell.angle_gamma   90.00
#
_symmetry.space_group_name_H-M   'P 1'
#
loop_
_entity.id
_entity.type
_entity.pdbx_description
1 polymer ?
#
loop_
_entity_poly.entity_id
_entity_poly.type
_entity_poly.pdbx_seq_one_letter_code
_entity_poly.pdbx_strand_id
1 'polypeptide(L)'
;MDGPLGEAAIVKEIIFDLETTGPNPSEDQIIEIAIQYGFDEGSEIKTRRVNPTIPISPAAQAVHGITMEDLKDCPTFKKLAKGIREVFEEAE
;
A
#
# COMPACT_ATOMS: atom_id res chain seq x y z
N MET A 1 -18.12 -9.15 -22.16
CA MET A 1 -18.10 -10.63 -22.22
C MET A 1 -17.33 -11.07 -21.01
N ASP A 2 -18.07 -11.47 -19.98
CA ASP A 2 -17.54 -11.99 -18.72
C ASP A 2 -17.03 -13.40 -18.98
N GLY A 3 -15.72 -13.51 -19.17
CA GLY A 3 -15.00 -14.77 -19.07
C GLY A 3 -14.52 -14.94 -17.63
N PRO A 4 -14.45 -16.16 -17.09
CA PRO A 4 -13.86 -16.37 -15.78
C PRO A 4 -12.41 -15.88 -15.84
N LEU A 5 -12.03 -15.00 -14.90
CA LEU A 5 -10.63 -14.83 -14.53
C LEU A 5 -10.16 -16.25 -14.19
N GLY A 6 -9.22 -16.76 -14.98
CA GLY A 6 -8.69 -18.12 -14.85
C GLY A 6 -8.40 -18.43 -13.38
N GLU A 7 -8.64 -19.69 -13.01
CA GLU A 7 -8.48 -20.25 -11.66
C GLU A 7 -7.49 -19.42 -10.85
N ALA A 8 -8.02 -18.56 -9.97
CA ALA A 8 -7.22 -17.59 -9.26
C ALA A 8 -6.14 -18.37 -8.54
N ALA A 9 -4.88 -18.18 -8.93
CA ALA A 9 -3.77 -18.65 -8.14
C ALA A 9 -4.02 -18.10 -6.74
N ILE A 10 -4.29 -18.99 -5.79
CA ILE A 10 -4.48 -18.62 -4.39
C ILE A 10 -3.14 -18.01 -3.99
N VAL A 11 -3.12 -16.68 -3.85
CA VAL A 11 -1.90 -15.97 -3.46
C VAL A 11 -1.66 -16.31 -2.01
N LYS A 12 -0.76 -17.26 -1.77
CA LYS A 12 -0.42 -17.72 -0.42
C LYS A 12 0.51 -16.74 0.28
N GLU A 13 1.37 -16.03 -0.44
CA GLU A 13 2.40 -15.20 0.17
C GLU A 13 2.36 -13.78 -0.40
N ILE A 14 2.52 -12.79 0.48
CA ILE A 14 2.66 -11.39 0.09
C ILE A 14 3.93 -10.80 0.68
N ILE A 15 4.57 -9.90 -0.07
CA ILE A 15 5.55 -8.96 0.46
C ILE A 15 4.90 -7.59 0.43
N PHE A 16 5.14 -6.79 1.46
CA PHE A 16 4.74 -5.39 1.44
C PHE A 16 5.87 -4.48 1.91
N ASP A 17 5.83 -3.26 1.40
CA ASP A 17 6.69 -2.16 1.81
C ASP A 17 5.85 -0.90 2.02
N LEU A 18 6.28 -0.06 2.97
CA LEU A 18 5.55 1.13 3.39
C LEU A 18 6.43 2.37 3.34
N GLU A 19 5.86 3.45 2.83
CA GLU A 19 6.35 4.80 3.08
C GLU A 19 5.38 5.50 4.03
N THR A 20 5.92 6.26 4.98
CA THR A 20 5.16 6.87 6.07
C THR A 20 5.51 8.34 6.28
N THR A 21 4.69 9.07 7.01
CA THR A 21 4.98 10.47 7.40
C THR A 21 6.21 10.61 8.31
N GLY A 22 6.66 9.50 8.90
CA GLY A 22 7.77 9.41 9.84
C GLY A 22 7.92 7.98 10.39
N PRO A 23 8.93 7.72 11.24
CA PRO A 23 9.30 6.37 11.65
C PRO A 23 8.49 5.82 12.83
N ASN A 24 7.58 6.59 13.44
CA ASN A 24 6.87 6.17 14.66
C ASN A 24 5.52 5.52 14.34
N PRO A 25 5.34 4.19 14.51
CA PRO A 25 4.08 3.52 14.14
C PRO A 25 2.85 3.93 14.96
N SER A 26 3.05 4.59 16.11
CA SER A 26 1.94 5.06 16.96
C SER A 26 1.44 6.46 16.57
N GLU A 27 2.23 7.22 15.82
CA GLU A 27 1.96 8.63 15.51
C GLU A 27 1.89 8.88 14.00
N ASP A 28 2.75 8.20 13.23
CA ASP A 28 2.89 8.40 11.81
C ASP A 28 1.89 7.58 10.98
N GLN A 29 1.60 8.10 9.79
CA GLN A 29 0.61 7.55 8.89
C GLN A 29 1.25 7.00 7.63
N ILE A 30 0.70 5.90 7.11
CA ILE A 30 1.06 5.33 5.81
C ILE A 30 0.68 6.33 4.70
N ILE A 31 1.62 6.60 3.81
CA ILE A 31 1.44 7.46 2.61
C ILE A 31 1.62 6.69 1.30
N GLU A 32 2.29 5.55 1.32
CA GLU A 32 2.36 4.62 0.20
C GLU A 32 2.42 3.19 0.74
N ILE A 33 1.74 2.26 0.07
CA ILE A 33 1.85 0.82 0.30
C ILE A 33 2.05 0.12 -1.03
N ALA A 34 3.14 -0.63 -1.13
CA ALA A 34 3.40 -1.55 -2.24
C ALA A 34 3.16 -2.98 -1.74
N ILE A 35 2.40 -3.77 -2.49
CA ILE A 35 2.15 -5.19 -2.19
C ILE A 35 2.51 -6.01 -3.42
N GLN A 36 3.42 -6.96 -3.24
CA GLN A 36 3.72 -8.00 -4.22
C GLN A 36 2.94 -9.27 -3.85
N TYR A 37 2.28 -9.87 -4.85
CA TYR A 37 1.48 -11.08 -4.72
C TYR A 37 2.28 -12.28 -5.26
N GLY A 38 2.80 -13.12 -4.37
CA GLY A 38 3.66 -14.27 -4.69
C GLY A 38 5.13 -13.93 -4.95
N PHE A 39 5.95 -14.96 -5.14
CA PHE A 39 7.39 -14.85 -5.44
C PHE A 39 7.80 -15.44 -6.80
N ASP A 40 6.84 -15.95 -7.56
CA ASP A 40 7.10 -16.60 -8.85
C ASP A 40 7.38 -15.57 -9.97
N GLU A 41 7.94 -16.06 -11.07
CA GLU A 41 8.11 -15.27 -12.29
C GLU A 41 6.75 -14.79 -12.79
N GLY A 42 6.54 -13.48 -12.83
CA GLY A 42 5.26 -12.86 -13.21
C GLY A 42 4.38 -12.40 -12.05
N SER A 43 4.88 -12.45 -10.81
CA SER A 43 4.21 -11.88 -9.63
C SER A 43 3.75 -10.43 -9.85
N GLU A 44 2.51 -10.12 -9.46
CA GLU A 44 1.96 -8.77 -9.60
C GLU A 44 2.41 -7.88 -8.44
N ILE A 45 2.77 -6.63 -8.74
CA ILE A 45 3.01 -5.59 -7.73
C ILE A 45 1.92 -4.52 -7.86
N LYS A 46 1.21 -4.24 -6.77
CA LYS A 46 0.26 -3.14 -6.68
C LYS A 46 0.75 -2.09 -5.69
N THR A 47 0.96 -0.87 -6.17
CA THR A 47 1.28 0.29 -5.34
C THR A 47 0.05 1.19 -5.19
N ARG A 48 -0.17 1.71 -3.98
CA ARG A 48 -1.23 2.68 -3.67
C ARG A 48 -0.67 3.81 -2.83
N ARG A 49 -0.93 5.04 -3.28
CA ARG A 49 -0.69 6.25 -2.49
C ARG A 49 -1.89 6.58 -1.62
N VAL A 50 -1.61 7.15 -0.47
CA VAL A 50 -2.56 7.41 0.61
C VAL A 50 -2.44 8.87 1.02
N ASN A 51 -3.58 9.57 1.13
CA ASN A 51 -3.61 10.93 1.64
C ASN A 51 -3.62 10.92 3.18
N PRO A 52 -2.53 11.37 3.85
CA PRO A 52 -2.48 11.44 5.30
C PRO A 52 -3.25 12.65 5.83
N THR A 53 -3.63 12.61 7.10
CA THR A 53 -4.26 13.73 7.81
C THR A 53 -3.26 14.56 8.63
N ILE A 54 -1.99 14.19 8.59
CA ILE A 54 -0.88 14.87 9.27
C ILE A 54 0.25 15.18 8.27
N PRO A 55 1.11 16.17 8.56
CA PRO A 55 2.24 16.49 7.68
C PRO A 55 3.27 15.36 7.62
N ILE A 56 3.92 15.19 6.46
CA ILE A 56 5.13 14.37 6.33
C ILE A 56 6.30 15.12 7.00
N SER A 57 7.07 14.42 7.83
CA SER A 57 8.27 14.98 8.43
C SER A 57 9.34 15.28 7.35
N PRO A 58 10.14 16.35 7.49
CA PRO A 58 11.18 16.65 6.50
C PRO A 58 12.20 15.52 6.31
N ALA A 59 12.48 14.76 7.37
CA ALA A 59 13.39 13.62 7.30
C ALA A 59 12.82 12.46 6.49
N ALA A 60 11.53 12.11 6.69
CA ALA A 60 10.87 11.09 5.88
C ALA A 60 10.80 11.52 4.40
N GLN A 61 10.36 12.77 4.15
CA GLN A 61 10.32 13.32 2.80
C GLN A 61 11.69 13.31 2.11
N ALA A 62 12.78 13.55 2.85
CA ALA A 62 14.13 13.47 2.31
C ALA A 62 14.56 12.04 1.92
N VAL A 63 13.96 11.01 2.52
CA VAL A 63 14.22 9.60 2.21
C VAL A 63 13.42 9.15 0.98
N HIS A 64 12.09 9.30 1.02
CA HIS A 64 11.20 8.74 -0.01
C HIS A 64 10.80 9.74 -1.12
N GLY A 65 11.03 11.05 -0.91
CA GLY A 65 10.79 12.08 -1.93
C GLY A 65 9.32 12.46 -2.19
N ILE A 66 8.38 11.88 -1.46
CA ILE A 66 6.93 12.10 -1.63
C ILE A 66 6.50 13.36 -0.90
N THR A 67 5.78 14.24 -1.58
CA THR A 67 5.27 15.49 -1.02
C THR A 67 3.79 15.39 -0.65
N MET A 68 3.30 16.30 0.20
CA MET A 68 1.86 16.41 0.49
C MET A 68 1.02 16.70 -0.77
N GLU A 69 1.58 17.42 -1.74
CA GLU A 69 0.89 17.76 -2.98
C GLU A 69 0.66 16.53 -3.87
N ASP A 70 1.61 15.58 -3.88
CA ASP A 70 1.49 14.31 -4.61
C ASP A 70 0.33 13.43 -4.09
N LEU A 71 -0.11 13.67 -2.86
CA LEU A 71 -1.07 12.85 -2.13
C LEU A 71 -2.45 13.49 -2.00
N LYS A 72 -2.62 14.76 -2.37
CA LYS A 72 -3.83 15.54 -2.07
C LYS A 72 -5.13 14.92 -2.61
N ASP A 73 -5.06 14.28 -3.78
CA ASP A 73 -6.20 13.67 -4.46
C ASP A 73 -6.30 12.14 -4.20
N CYS A 74 -5.36 11.59 -3.43
CA CYS A 74 -5.35 10.17 -3.06
C CYS A 74 -6.43 9.85 -2.02
N PRO A 75 -6.91 8.60 -1.97
CA PRO A 75 -7.81 8.17 -0.90
C PRO A 75 -7.09 8.19 0.46
N THR A 76 -7.83 8.45 1.54
CA THR A 76 -7.28 8.32 2.90
C THR A 76 -7.14 6.84 3.28
N PHE A 77 -6.30 6.54 4.28
CA PHE A 77 -6.11 5.17 4.74
C PHE A 77 -7.44 4.50 5.13
N LYS A 78 -8.34 5.25 5.78
CA LYS A 78 -9.68 4.78 6.14
C LYS A 78 -10.49 4.24 4.95
N LYS A 79 -10.34 4.82 3.76
CA LYS A 79 -11.03 4.33 2.55
C LYS A 79 -10.42 3.04 2.01
N LEU A 80 -9.11 2.85 2.18
CA LEU A 80 -8.38 1.68 1.68
C LEU A 80 -8.34 0.51 2.67
N ALA A 81 -8.48 0.77 3.97
CA ALA A 81 -8.23 -0.18 5.04
C ALA A 81 -8.98 -1.51 4.90
N LYS A 82 -10.23 -1.49 4.41
CA LYS A 82 -11.00 -2.72 4.18
C LYS A 82 -10.33 -3.62 3.13
N GLY A 83 -9.97 -3.07 1.97
CA GLY A 83 -9.34 -3.83 0.90
C GLY A 83 -7.91 -4.27 1.24
N ILE A 84 -7.16 -3.44 1.97
CA ILE A 84 -5.83 -3.84 2.48
C ILE A 84 -5.98 -5.01 3.44
N ARG A 85 -6.92 -4.94 4.38
CA ARG A 85 -7.18 -6.03 5.33
C ARG A 85 -7.55 -7.34 4.62
N GLU A 86 -8.43 -7.28 3.62
CA GLU A 86 -8.82 -8.47 2.85
C GLU A 86 -7.60 -9.15 2.20
N VAL A 87 -6.69 -8.37 1.60
CA VAL A 87 -5.43 -8.90 1.03
C VAL A 87 -4.56 -9.61 2.08
N PHE A 88 -4.42 -9.03 3.28
CA PHE A 88 -3.61 -9.62 4.35
C PHE A 88 -4.29 -10.82 5.03
N GLU A 89 -5.62 -10.90 5.01
CA GLU A 89 -6.39 -12.04 5.53
C GLU A 89 -6.36 -13.25 4.58
N GLU A 90 -6.16 -13.02 3.29
CA GLU A 90 -6.01 -14.07 2.28
C GLU A 90 -4.59 -14.68 2.22
N ALA A 91 -3.59 -13.97 2.72
CA ALA A 91 -2.21 -14.45 2.79
C ALA A 91 -2.02 -15.47 3.93
N GLU A 92 -1.19 -16.50 3.70
CA GLU A 92 -0.80 -17.57 4.64
C GLU A 92 0.42 -17.18 5.50
#